data_AF-A0A644VUJ1-F1
#
_entry.id   AF-A0A644VUJ1-F1
#
_cell.length_a   1.000
_cell.length_b   1.000
_cell.length_c   1.000
_cell.angle_alpha   90.00
_cell.angle_beta   90.00
_cell.angle_gamma   90.00
#
_symmetry.space_group_name_H-M   'P 1'
#
loop_
_entity.id
_entity.type
_entity.pdbx_description
1 polymer ?
#
loop_
_entity_poly.entity_id
_entity_poly.type
_entity_poly.pdbx_seq_one_letter_code
_entity_poly.pdbx_strand_id
1 'polypeptide(L)'
;MDSEMLQQIINLIKENCWYGIILLLILVALIVLGIVYRQSENIQKFINIFENWFFPWIKKDRIILEVFTKKVANSKGVEDKYSIGGFKKITVNKKNDFDSVSWLNENNIQKFIDKQEKIMKKIEKGRKQKDSLVYLGFPHVPIGLIDGYNFSDTDNVILYEYDGATGNNPDKEFFELKKLYNSDLQLVSNYKNYELKGDEIILKIEQSFDIKDDEIKSVVGDLDVINLSNKDRKRWGIKSYSDVDKFAKEFEKILSWAKHNDVKKIHLVMTTPVSLTFTLGQVISHYSPEIVIYNYNNNIYDWCVDVKQRRVKMIS
;
A
#
# COMPACT_ATOMS: atom_id res chain seq x y z
N MET A 1 -2.24 -30.48 -24.65
CA MET A 1 -3.43 -30.68 -25.51
C MET A 1 -3.53 -32.17 -25.72
N ASP A 2 -4.53 -32.81 -25.12
CA ASP A 2 -4.60 -34.28 -25.10
C ASP A 2 -4.78 -34.83 -26.51
N SER A 3 -4.08 -35.95 -26.78
CA SER A 3 -4.04 -36.65 -28.07
C SER A 3 -5.44 -36.96 -28.62
N GLU A 4 -6.40 -37.17 -27.73
CA GLU A 4 -7.77 -37.54 -28.05
C GLU A 4 -8.57 -36.36 -28.62
N MET A 5 -8.37 -35.16 -28.06
CA MET A 5 -9.04 -33.94 -28.49
C MET A 5 -8.55 -33.49 -29.89
N LEU A 6 -7.27 -33.71 -30.20
CA LEU A 6 -6.70 -33.46 -31.52
C LEU A 6 -7.32 -34.39 -32.58
N GLN A 7 -7.53 -35.67 -32.25
CA GLN A 7 -8.15 -36.62 -33.17
C GLN A 7 -9.64 -36.31 -33.42
N GLN A 8 -10.36 -35.84 -32.41
CA GLN A 8 -11.75 -35.40 -32.57
C GLN A 8 -11.87 -34.21 -33.54
N ILE A 9 -10.98 -33.21 -33.43
CA ILE A 9 -10.94 -32.07 -34.35
C ILE A 9 -10.64 -32.54 -35.79
N ILE A 10 -9.70 -33.46 -35.96
CA ILE A 10 -9.35 -34.01 -37.28
C ILE A 10 -10.53 -34.77 -37.91
N ASN A 11 -11.28 -35.53 -37.11
CA ASN A 11 -12.45 -36.26 -37.61
C ASN A 11 -13.59 -35.30 -38.02
N LEU A 12 -13.86 -34.25 -37.25
CA LEU A 12 -14.84 -33.21 -37.60
C LEU A 12 -14.48 -32.48 -38.91
N ILE A 13 -13.19 -32.20 -39.14
CA ILE A 13 -12.73 -31.58 -40.39
C ILE A 13 -12.88 -32.54 -41.59
N LYS A 14 -12.67 -33.85 -41.38
CA LYS A 14 -12.89 -34.88 -42.43
C LYS A 14 -14.36 -35.06 -42.78
N GLU A 15 -15.26 -34.92 -41.80
CA GLU A 15 -16.71 -35.02 -42.01
C GLU A 15 -17.27 -33.83 -42.79
N ASN A 16 -16.76 -32.62 -42.55
CA ASN A 16 -17.18 -31.44 -43.30
C ASN A 16 -16.04 -30.42 -43.45
N CYS A 17 -15.61 -30.22 -44.70
CA CYS A 17 -14.54 -29.29 -45.07
C CYS A 17 -14.81 -27.84 -44.58
N TRP A 18 -16.08 -27.44 -44.45
CA TRP A 18 -16.44 -26.13 -43.91
C TRP A 18 -15.97 -25.91 -42.47
N TYR A 19 -15.90 -26.95 -41.63
CA TYR A 19 -15.37 -26.81 -40.27
C TYR A 19 -13.87 -26.51 -40.28
N GLY A 20 -13.12 -27.08 -41.24
CA GLY A 20 -11.72 -26.72 -41.46
C GLY A 20 -11.55 -25.26 -41.88
N ILE A 21 -12.41 -24.77 -42.78
CA ILE A 21 -12.42 -23.36 -43.21
C ILE A 21 -12.74 -22.42 -42.04
N ILE A 22 -13.77 -22.75 -41.24
CA ILE A 22 -14.14 -21.96 -40.05
C ILE A 22 -12.98 -21.92 -39.04
N LEU A 23 -12.34 -23.06 -38.76
CA LEU A 23 -11.20 -23.13 -37.84
C LEU A 23 -10.02 -22.29 -38.35
N LEU A 24 -9.73 -22.35 -39.64
CA LEU A 24 -8.69 -21.53 -40.28
C LEU A 24 -9.01 -20.03 -40.15
N LEU A 25 -10.26 -19.63 -40.41
CA LEU A 25 -10.70 -18.25 -40.28
C LEU A 25 -10.59 -17.73 -38.83
N ILE A 26 -10.94 -18.56 -37.83
CA ILE A 26 -10.74 -18.22 -36.41
C ILE A 26 -9.25 -18.02 -36.13
N LEU A 27 -8.39 -18.91 -36.62
CA LEU A 27 -6.95 -18.86 -36.36
C LEU A 27 -6.30 -17.63 -37.03
N VAL A 28 -6.69 -17.32 -38.27
CA VAL A 28 -6.29 -16.09 -38.97
C VAL A 28 -6.81 -14.86 -38.23
N ALA A 29 -8.07 -14.86 -37.78
CA ALA A 29 -8.63 -13.75 -37.00
C ALA A 29 -7.86 -13.53 -35.69
N LEU A 30 -7.47 -14.59 -34.98
CA LEU A 30 -6.65 -14.50 -33.76
C LEU A 30 -5.24 -13.97 -34.04
N ILE A 31 -4.62 -14.37 -35.16
CA ILE A 31 -3.31 -13.83 -35.58
C ILE A 31 -3.42 -12.35 -35.92
N VAL A 32 -4.43 -11.95 -36.72
CA VAL A 32 -4.68 -10.56 -37.08
C VAL A 32 -4.97 -9.74 -35.84
N LEU A 33 -5.81 -10.23 -34.92
CA LEU A 33 -6.06 -9.61 -33.62
C LEU A 33 -4.76 -9.44 -32.81
N GLY A 34 -3.88 -10.44 -32.80
CA GLY A 34 -2.58 -10.35 -32.14
C GLY A 34 -1.63 -9.31 -32.77
N ILE A 35 -1.62 -9.19 -34.10
CA ILE A 35 -0.84 -8.17 -34.82
C ILE A 35 -1.40 -6.77 -34.56
N VAL A 36 -2.72 -6.61 -34.67
CA VAL A 36 -3.42 -5.34 -34.43
C VAL A 36 -3.28 -4.90 -32.98
N TYR A 37 -3.37 -5.84 -32.03
CA TYR A 37 -3.05 -5.60 -30.61
C TYR A 37 -1.64 -5.04 -30.47
N ARG A 38 -0.63 -5.66 -31.09
CA ARG A 38 0.77 -5.16 -30.99
C ARG A 38 1.01 -3.81 -31.63
N GLN A 39 0.23 -3.39 -32.62
CA GLN A 39 0.48 -2.16 -33.38
C GLN A 39 -0.20 -0.90 -32.82
N SER A 40 -1.21 -1.02 -31.96
CA SER A 40 -1.96 0.14 -31.46
C SER A 40 -2.17 0.15 -29.96
N GLU A 41 -1.59 1.13 -29.27
CA GLU A 41 -1.79 1.33 -27.83
C GLU A 41 -3.27 1.50 -27.46
N ASN A 42 -4.05 2.20 -28.29
CA ASN A 42 -5.47 2.42 -28.04
C ASN A 42 -6.27 1.11 -28.09
N ILE A 43 -5.89 0.20 -28.99
CA ILE A 43 -6.52 -1.13 -29.09
C ILE A 43 -6.14 -2.00 -27.90
N GLN A 44 -4.87 -1.95 -27.45
CA GLN A 44 -4.44 -2.65 -26.24
C GLN A 44 -5.22 -2.18 -25.01
N LYS A 45 -5.36 -0.85 -24.83
CA LYS A 45 -6.17 -0.27 -23.76
C LYS A 45 -7.63 -0.74 -23.82
N PHE A 46 -8.25 -0.73 -25.00
CA PHE A 46 -9.63 -1.18 -25.17
C PHE A 46 -9.82 -2.66 -24.82
N ILE A 47 -8.92 -3.53 -25.30
CA ILE A 47 -8.95 -4.96 -24.99
C ILE A 47 -8.75 -5.20 -23.49
N ASN A 48 -7.82 -4.50 -22.85
CA ASN A 48 -7.61 -4.61 -21.40
C ASN A 48 -8.84 -4.17 -20.59
N ILE A 49 -9.52 -3.10 -21.03
CA ILE A 49 -10.80 -2.65 -20.42
C ILE A 49 -11.86 -3.73 -20.58
N PHE A 50 -11.99 -4.32 -21.77
CA PHE A 50 -12.92 -5.40 -22.04
C PHE A 50 -12.61 -6.64 -21.17
N GLU A 51 -11.35 -7.06 -21.09
CA GLU A 51 -10.94 -8.17 -20.22
C GLU A 51 -11.24 -7.92 -18.75
N ASN A 52 -11.05 -6.69 -18.27
CA ASN A 52 -11.38 -6.31 -16.90
C ASN A 52 -12.88 -6.44 -16.60
N TRP A 53 -13.73 -6.17 -17.59
CA TRP A 53 -15.18 -6.24 -17.42
C TRP A 53 -15.69 -7.69 -17.48
N PHE A 54 -15.27 -8.45 -18.49
CA PHE A 54 -15.79 -9.80 -18.74
C PHE A 54 -15.07 -10.89 -17.93
N PHE A 55 -13.82 -10.67 -17.52
CA PHE A 55 -13.02 -11.65 -16.80
C PHE A 55 -12.39 -11.10 -15.50
N PRO A 56 -13.22 -10.66 -14.53
CA PRO A 56 -12.74 -10.00 -13.30
C PRO A 56 -11.95 -10.94 -12.35
N TRP A 57 -11.99 -12.24 -12.61
CA TRP A 57 -11.36 -13.32 -11.85
C TRP A 57 -9.89 -13.57 -12.25
N ILE A 58 -9.47 -13.07 -13.42
CA ILE A 58 -8.09 -13.25 -13.90
C ILE A 58 -7.15 -12.43 -13.02
N LYS A 59 -6.08 -13.08 -12.53
CA LYS A 59 -5.02 -12.41 -11.78
C LYS A 59 -4.35 -11.36 -12.65
N LYS A 60 -4.08 -10.19 -12.08
CA LYS A 60 -3.58 -9.03 -12.84
C LYS A 60 -2.10 -8.81 -12.59
N ASP A 61 -1.39 -8.44 -13.65
CA ASP A 61 0.01 -8.02 -13.59
C ASP A 61 0.17 -6.72 -12.80
N ARG A 62 -0.86 -5.86 -12.80
CA ARG A 62 -0.90 -4.63 -11.99
C ARG A 62 -2.26 -4.44 -11.31
N ILE A 63 -2.21 -4.11 -10.02
CA ILE A 63 -3.36 -3.69 -9.22
C ILE A 63 -3.02 -2.31 -8.65
N ILE A 64 -3.78 -1.29 -9.02
CA ILE A 64 -3.62 0.06 -8.49
C ILE A 64 -4.58 0.20 -7.31
N LEU A 65 -4.02 0.34 -6.11
CA LEU A 65 -4.75 0.62 -4.87
C LEU A 65 -4.57 2.10 -4.52
N GLU A 66 -5.68 2.82 -4.54
CA GLU A 66 -5.76 4.22 -4.13
C GLU A 66 -6.49 4.34 -2.80
N VAL A 67 -5.87 4.95 -1.80
CA VAL A 67 -6.49 5.16 -0.48
C VAL A 67 -6.59 6.65 -0.16
N PHE A 68 -7.80 7.19 -0.19
CA PHE A 68 -8.09 8.60 0.01
C PHE A 68 -8.99 8.78 1.23
N THR A 69 -8.38 8.91 2.41
CA THR A 69 -9.11 9.15 3.67
C THR A 69 -8.83 10.53 4.25
N LYS A 70 -7.69 11.17 3.90
CA LYS A 70 -7.36 12.55 4.30
C LYS A 70 -7.61 13.58 3.19
N LYS A 71 -7.22 13.24 1.97
CA LYS A 71 -7.31 14.12 0.79
C LYS A 71 -7.60 13.27 -0.45
N VAL A 72 -8.23 13.87 -1.45
CA VAL A 72 -8.42 13.29 -2.79
C VAL A 72 -7.41 13.92 -3.75
N ALA A 73 -6.89 13.12 -4.68
CA ALA A 73 -5.98 13.54 -5.74
C ALA A 73 -6.28 12.82 -7.05
N ASN A 74 -5.77 13.36 -8.15
CA ASN A 74 -5.82 12.72 -9.46
C ASN A 74 -4.66 11.75 -9.63
N SER A 75 -4.98 10.50 -10.00
CA SER A 75 -4.02 9.42 -10.25
C SER A 75 -3.90 9.07 -11.74
N LYS A 76 -4.49 9.86 -12.65
CA LYS A 76 -4.52 9.57 -14.09
C LYS A 76 -3.16 9.29 -14.70
N GLY A 77 -2.12 10.04 -14.34
CA GLY A 77 -0.76 9.77 -14.82
C GLY A 77 -0.20 8.41 -14.40
N VAL A 78 -0.63 7.90 -13.23
CA VAL A 78 -0.30 6.55 -12.77
C VAL A 78 -1.06 5.50 -13.57
N GLU A 79 -2.37 5.72 -13.78
CA GLU A 79 -3.21 4.84 -14.61
C GLU A 79 -2.69 4.73 -16.05
N ASP A 80 -2.37 5.86 -16.67
CA ASP A 80 -1.87 5.93 -18.05
C ASP A 80 -0.59 5.10 -18.21
N LYS A 81 0.32 5.13 -17.23
CA LYS A 81 1.55 4.33 -17.22
C LYS A 81 1.30 2.82 -17.30
N TYR A 82 0.21 2.33 -16.70
CA TYR A 82 -0.11 0.89 -16.66
C TYR A 82 -1.21 0.49 -17.64
N SER A 83 -1.79 1.44 -18.38
CA SER A 83 -2.92 1.22 -19.28
C SER A 83 -2.64 0.22 -20.40
N ILE A 84 -1.41 0.21 -20.94
CA ILE A 84 -0.96 -0.70 -22.02
C ILE A 84 -0.90 -2.16 -21.54
N GLY A 85 -0.35 -2.40 -20.35
CA GLY A 85 -0.26 -3.74 -19.76
C GLY A 85 -1.56 -4.21 -19.10
N GLY A 86 -2.52 -3.30 -18.93
CA GLY A 86 -3.76 -3.54 -18.19
C GLY A 86 -3.53 -3.49 -16.68
N PHE A 87 -4.50 -2.94 -15.97
CA PHE A 87 -4.48 -2.91 -14.51
C PHE A 87 -5.88 -3.09 -13.95
N LYS A 88 -5.96 -3.52 -12.69
CA LYS A 88 -7.19 -3.47 -11.90
C LYS A 88 -7.11 -2.32 -10.92
N LYS A 89 -8.07 -1.39 -11.01
CA LYS A 89 -8.17 -0.27 -10.09
C LYS A 89 -9.04 -0.63 -8.89
N ILE A 90 -8.57 -0.30 -7.70
CA ILE A 90 -9.36 -0.36 -6.46
C ILE A 90 -9.17 0.98 -5.74
N THR A 91 -10.24 1.75 -5.65
CA THR A 91 -10.23 3.06 -4.96
C THR A 91 -11.02 2.96 -3.66
N VAL A 92 -10.36 3.32 -2.57
CA VAL A 92 -10.94 3.51 -1.25
C VAL A 92 -11.02 5.01 -0.99
N ASN A 93 -12.13 5.62 -1.39
CA ASN A 93 -12.40 7.04 -1.13
C ASN A 93 -13.37 7.18 0.04
N LYS A 94 -12.84 7.66 1.17
CA LYS A 94 -13.57 7.90 2.42
C LYS A 94 -13.28 9.26 3.03
N LYS A 95 -12.67 10.18 2.27
CA LYS A 95 -12.33 11.53 2.73
C LYS A 95 -13.53 12.24 3.38
N ASN A 96 -14.69 12.26 2.72
CA ASN A 96 -15.87 12.95 3.25
C ASN A 96 -16.41 12.30 4.54
N ASP A 97 -16.27 10.98 4.68
CA ASP A 97 -16.68 10.25 5.87
C ASP A 97 -15.76 10.60 7.05
N PHE A 98 -14.44 10.64 6.84
CA PHE A 98 -13.48 11.02 7.87
C PHE A 98 -13.52 12.50 8.26
N ASP A 99 -13.97 13.38 7.37
CA ASP A 99 -14.20 14.81 7.68
C ASP A 99 -15.51 15.04 8.46
N SER A 100 -16.41 14.04 8.48
CA SER A 100 -17.70 14.14 9.13
C SER A 100 -17.60 13.76 10.60
N VAL A 101 -17.78 14.74 11.50
CA VAL A 101 -17.79 14.53 12.96
C VAL A 101 -18.84 13.49 13.38
N SER A 102 -20.00 13.45 12.72
CA SER A 102 -21.05 12.47 13.03
C SER A 102 -20.68 11.05 12.58
N TRP A 103 -19.86 10.92 11.55
CA TRP A 103 -19.38 9.62 11.08
C TRP A 103 -18.20 9.11 11.90
N LEU A 104 -17.33 9.99 12.39
CA LEU A 104 -16.09 9.64 13.09
C LEU A 104 -16.35 9.09 14.51
N ASN A 105 -16.66 7.81 14.60
CA ASN A 105 -16.82 7.06 15.84
C ASN A 105 -16.24 5.65 15.73
N GLU A 106 -16.01 5.01 16.88
CA GLU A 106 -15.37 3.70 16.99
C GLU A 106 -16.00 2.65 16.07
N ASN A 107 -17.33 2.54 16.07
CA ASN A 107 -18.05 1.54 15.29
C ASN A 107 -17.87 1.72 13.78
N ASN A 108 -17.92 2.96 13.30
CA ASN A 108 -17.78 3.26 11.87
C ASN A 108 -16.34 3.06 11.39
N ILE A 109 -15.36 3.49 12.20
CA ILE A 109 -13.95 3.27 11.89
C ILE A 109 -13.62 1.77 11.94
N GLN A 110 -14.14 1.02 12.93
CA GLN A 110 -13.98 -0.44 13.00
C GLN A 110 -14.54 -1.12 11.74
N LYS A 111 -15.78 -0.80 11.35
CA LYS A 111 -16.37 -1.32 10.10
C LYS A 111 -15.54 -0.98 8.86
N PHE A 112 -14.94 0.21 8.84
CA PHE A 112 -14.03 0.61 7.77
C PHE A 112 -12.76 -0.25 7.76
N ILE A 113 -12.10 -0.45 8.90
CA ILE A 113 -10.90 -1.29 9.04
C ILE A 113 -11.19 -2.75 8.63
N ASP A 114 -12.33 -3.31 9.05
CA ASP A 114 -12.77 -4.66 8.66
C ASP A 114 -12.99 -4.77 7.14
N LYS A 115 -13.52 -3.71 6.51
CA LYS A 115 -13.68 -3.65 5.06
C LYS A 115 -12.33 -3.52 4.36
N GLN A 116 -11.42 -2.73 4.91
CA GLN A 116 -10.07 -2.54 4.39
C GLN A 116 -9.30 -3.87 4.39
N GLU A 117 -9.42 -4.67 5.45
CA GLU A 117 -8.86 -6.03 5.51
C GLU A 117 -9.36 -6.92 4.36
N LYS A 118 -10.68 -6.88 4.08
CA LYS A 118 -11.26 -7.66 2.99
C LYS A 118 -10.73 -7.21 1.63
N ILE A 119 -10.46 -5.91 1.47
CA ILE A 119 -9.83 -5.37 0.26
C ILE A 119 -8.38 -5.89 0.15
N MET A 120 -7.59 -5.86 1.22
CA MET A 120 -6.22 -6.37 1.21
C MET A 120 -6.18 -7.87 0.86
N LYS A 121 -7.06 -8.69 1.46
CA LYS A 121 -7.19 -10.12 1.11
C LYS A 121 -7.58 -10.33 -0.36
N LYS A 122 -8.40 -9.45 -0.94
CA LYS A 122 -8.80 -9.53 -2.36
C LYS A 122 -7.63 -9.16 -3.28
N ILE A 123 -6.82 -8.18 -2.90
CA ILE A 123 -5.61 -7.77 -3.61
C ILE A 123 -4.60 -8.92 -3.59
N GLU A 124 -4.36 -9.51 -2.42
CA GLU A 124 -3.43 -10.63 -2.25
C GLU A 124 -3.80 -11.83 -3.13
N LYS A 125 -5.09 -12.18 -3.20
CA LYS A 125 -5.56 -13.26 -4.07
C LYS A 125 -5.53 -12.90 -5.56
N GLY A 126 -5.71 -11.62 -5.88
CA GLY A 126 -5.83 -11.11 -7.24
C GLY A 126 -4.51 -10.75 -7.91
N ARG A 127 -3.43 -10.57 -7.15
CA ARG A 127 -2.11 -10.26 -7.72
C ARG A 127 -1.49 -11.49 -8.39
N LYS A 128 -0.86 -11.27 -9.54
CA LYS A 128 -0.15 -12.33 -10.27
C LYS A 128 1.24 -12.58 -9.68
N GLN A 129 1.92 -11.52 -9.26
CA GLN A 129 3.27 -11.53 -8.71
C GLN A 129 3.34 -10.61 -7.46
N LYS A 130 4.41 -10.75 -6.67
CA LYS A 130 4.64 -9.92 -5.48
C LYS A 130 4.79 -8.43 -5.79
N ASP A 131 5.27 -8.08 -6.98
CA ASP A 131 5.47 -6.70 -7.47
C ASP A 131 4.23 -6.11 -8.17
N SER A 132 3.09 -6.82 -8.17
CA SER A 132 1.91 -6.39 -8.93
C SER A 132 1.12 -5.28 -8.24
N LEU A 133 1.35 -4.99 -6.96
CA LEU A 133 0.63 -3.93 -6.25
C LEU A 133 1.30 -2.57 -6.49
N VAL A 134 0.49 -1.60 -6.91
CA VAL A 134 0.83 -0.18 -6.94
C VAL A 134 0.02 0.50 -5.82
N TYR A 135 0.70 1.17 -4.89
CA TYR A 135 0.06 1.81 -3.73
C TYR A 135 0.28 3.32 -3.74
N LEU A 136 -0.82 4.07 -3.61
CA LEU A 136 -0.80 5.53 -3.57
C LEU A 136 -1.99 6.11 -2.79
N GLY A 137 -1.88 7.40 -2.45
CA GLY A 137 -2.98 8.20 -1.94
C GLY A 137 -2.62 9.00 -0.69
N PHE A 138 -3.64 9.30 0.11
CA PHE A 138 -3.54 10.02 1.37
C PHE A 138 -4.32 9.27 2.47
N PRO A 139 -3.84 8.09 2.89
CA PRO A 139 -4.42 7.39 4.03
C PRO A 139 -4.16 8.15 5.33
N HIS A 140 -5.02 7.97 6.33
CA HIS A 140 -4.63 8.23 7.71
C HIS A 140 -3.49 7.28 8.08
N VAL A 141 -2.58 7.74 8.95
CA VAL A 141 -1.35 7.00 9.26
C VAL A 141 -1.64 5.57 9.76
N PRO A 142 -2.60 5.32 10.69
CA PRO A 142 -2.99 3.96 11.05
C PRO A 142 -3.43 3.10 9.88
N ILE A 143 -4.18 3.66 8.92
CA ILE A 143 -4.70 2.94 7.77
C ILE A 143 -3.55 2.55 6.85
N GLY A 144 -2.64 3.49 6.56
CA GLY A 144 -1.48 3.20 5.70
C GLY A 144 -0.55 2.15 6.30
N LEU A 145 -0.35 2.17 7.63
CA LEU A 145 0.47 1.19 8.33
C LEU A 145 -0.18 -0.20 8.29
N ILE A 146 -1.49 -0.27 8.57
CA ILE A 146 -2.24 -1.53 8.53
C ILE A 146 -2.29 -2.09 7.10
N ASP A 147 -2.47 -1.24 6.08
CA ASP A 147 -2.41 -1.66 4.68
C ASP A 147 -1.08 -2.36 4.39
N GLY A 148 0.03 -1.76 4.81
CA GLY A 148 1.37 -2.34 4.72
C GLY A 148 1.54 -3.66 5.48
N TYR A 149 0.99 -3.76 6.70
CA TYR A 149 1.03 -4.97 7.53
C TYR A 149 0.37 -6.21 6.89
N ASN A 150 -0.47 -6.03 5.87
CA ASN A 150 -1.05 -7.15 5.13
C ASN A 150 -0.09 -7.80 4.12
N PHE A 151 1.11 -7.23 3.92
CA PHE A 151 2.08 -7.67 2.93
C PHE A 151 3.42 -7.96 3.61
N SER A 152 4.20 -8.87 3.03
CA SER A 152 5.57 -9.15 3.51
C SER A 152 6.50 -8.01 3.10
N ASP A 153 7.54 -7.78 3.89
CA ASP A 153 8.74 -7.02 3.54
C ASP A 153 9.39 -7.44 2.21
N THR A 154 9.24 -8.71 1.80
CA THR A 154 9.71 -9.23 0.51
C THR A 154 8.74 -8.95 -0.65
N ASP A 155 7.57 -8.37 -0.38
CA ASP A 155 6.65 -7.94 -1.41
C ASP A 155 7.11 -6.58 -1.97
N ASN A 156 7.58 -6.60 -3.22
CA ASN A 156 8.11 -5.44 -3.94
C ASN A 156 7.00 -4.50 -4.42
N VAL A 157 6.20 -3.98 -3.50
CA VAL A 157 5.11 -3.04 -3.79
C VAL A 157 5.67 -1.79 -4.47
N ILE A 158 5.00 -1.36 -5.55
CA ILE A 158 5.36 -0.15 -6.28
C ILE A 158 4.75 1.05 -5.55
N LEU A 159 5.60 1.83 -4.89
CA LEU A 159 5.19 2.93 -4.02
C LEU A 159 5.24 4.25 -4.76
N TYR A 160 4.18 5.03 -4.60
CA TYR A 160 4.05 6.37 -5.15
C TYR A 160 3.89 7.40 -4.03
N GLU A 161 4.49 8.56 -4.25
CA GLU A 161 4.40 9.73 -3.38
C GLU A 161 3.75 10.90 -4.12
N TYR A 162 3.14 11.80 -3.36
CA TYR A 162 2.54 13.00 -3.91
C TYR A 162 3.61 14.09 -4.10
N ASP A 163 3.71 14.63 -5.31
CA ASP A 163 4.54 15.80 -5.61
C ASP A 163 3.72 17.08 -5.41
N GLY A 164 3.84 17.67 -4.23
CA GLY A 164 3.18 18.95 -3.92
C GLY A 164 3.79 20.15 -4.63
N ALA A 165 5.01 20.03 -5.17
CA ALA A 165 5.69 21.13 -5.87
C ALA A 165 5.24 21.23 -7.33
N THR A 166 4.84 20.12 -7.97
CA THR A 166 4.26 20.10 -9.33
C THR A 166 2.74 20.22 -9.36
N GLY A 167 2.11 20.55 -8.22
CA GLY A 167 0.65 20.53 -7.98
C GLY A 167 -0.25 21.40 -8.86
N ASN A 168 0.28 21.98 -9.94
CA ASN A 168 -0.50 22.65 -11.00
C ASN A 168 -0.65 21.80 -12.27
N ASN A 169 -0.04 20.61 -12.34
CA ASN A 169 -0.29 19.66 -13.43
C ASN A 169 -1.25 18.56 -12.94
N PRO A 170 -2.54 18.61 -13.34
CA PRO A 170 -3.53 17.63 -12.90
C PRO A 170 -3.18 16.19 -13.32
N ASP A 171 -2.30 16.00 -14.30
CA ASP A 171 -1.90 14.68 -14.79
C ASP A 171 -0.67 14.10 -14.07
N LYS A 172 -0.01 14.86 -13.18
CA LYS A 172 1.27 14.46 -12.54
C LYS A 172 1.33 14.79 -11.05
N GLU A 173 0.29 14.41 -10.31
CA GLU A 173 0.24 14.60 -8.86
C GLU A 173 1.06 13.55 -8.09
N PHE A 174 1.32 12.38 -8.68
CA PHE A 174 2.08 11.31 -8.04
C PHE A 174 3.33 10.92 -8.85
N PHE A 175 4.40 10.59 -8.13
CA PHE A 175 5.63 10.03 -8.70
C PHE A 175 5.97 8.69 -8.04
N GLU A 176 6.47 7.74 -8.82
CA GLU A 176 7.03 6.50 -8.26
C GLU A 176 8.34 6.85 -7.55
N LEU A 177 8.57 6.24 -6.39
CA LEU A 177 9.86 6.36 -5.71
C LEU A 177 11.01 5.98 -6.65
N LYS A 178 12.07 6.79 -6.63
CA LYS A 178 13.26 6.54 -7.46
C LYS A 178 13.98 5.27 -6.96
N LYS A 179 14.47 4.47 -7.90
CA LYS A 179 15.33 3.30 -7.62
C LYS A 179 16.78 3.77 -7.50
N LEU A 180 17.12 4.36 -6.36
CA LEU A 180 18.49 4.75 -6.00
C LEU A 180 19.09 3.67 -5.09
N TYR A 181 20.41 3.48 -5.17
CA TYR A 181 21.12 2.50 -4.33
C TYR A 181 21.40 3.03 -2.92
N ASN A 182 21.65 4.33 -2.78
CA ASN A 182 22.06 4.96 -1.53
C ASN A 182 21.05 6.03 -1.11
N SER A 183 20.98 6.28 0.20
CA SER A 183 20.18 7.36 0.78
C SER A 183 21.07 8.25 1.64
N ASP A 184 20.95 9.55 1.40
CA ASP A 184 21.67 10.60 2.13
C ASP A 184 21.03 10.95 3.48
N LEU A 185 19.88 10.35 3.81
CA LEU A 185 19.19 10.59 5.08
C LEU A 185 20.09 10.25 6.26
N GLN A 186 20.09 11.07 7.31
CA GLN A 186 20.86 10.81 8.53
C GLN A 186 19.88 10.49 9.64
N LEU A 187 19.68 9.20 9.92
CA LEU A 187 18.76 8.78 10.97
C LEU A 187 19.41 8.93 12.35
N VAL A 188 18.62 9.42 13.29
CA VAL A 188 18.98 9.58 14.71
C VAL A 188 17.96 8.82 15.54
N SER A 189 18.44 8.03 16.50
CA SER A 189 17.61 7.27 17.41
C SER A 189 18.29 7.07 18.75
N ASN A 190 17.50 6.97 19.83
CA ASN A 190 17.98 6.88 21.20
C ASN A 190 17.93 5.47 21.82
N TYR A 191 17.36 4.46 21.16
CA TYR A 191 17.08 3.14 21.79
C TYR A 191 18.32 2.42 22.36
N LYS A 192 19.49 2.53 21.71
CA LYS A 192 20.68 1.74 22.08
C LYS A 192 21.21 2.00 23.48
N ASN A 193 21.02 3.23 23.97
CA ASN A 193 21.54 3.68 25.27
C ASN A 193 20.40 3.94 26.26
N TYR A 194 19.21 3.41 25.99
CA TYR A 194 18.02 3.68 26.80
C TYR A 194 17.82 2.58 27.84
N GLU A 195 17.70 2.97 29.11
CA GLU A 195 17.31 2.07 30.20
C GLU A 195 15.81 2.19 30.44
N LEU A 196 15.08 1.09 30.23
CA LEU A 196 13.63 1.06 30.37
C LEU A 196 13.19 0.97 31.83
N LYS A 197 12.11 1.68 32.16
CA LYS A 197 11.42 1.68 33.45
C LYS A 197 10.21 0.74 33.48
N GLY A 198 9.73 0.31 32.32
CA GLY A 198 8.54 -0.52 32.16
C GLY A 198 8.57 -1.38 30.90
N ASP A 199 7.49 -2.14 30.69
CA ASP A 199 7.29 -3.05 29.56
C ASP A 199 6.42 -2.46 28.45
N GLU A 200 6.04 -1.18 28.55
CA GLU A 200 5.38 -0.42 27.50
C GLU A 200 6.17 0.85 27.17
N ILE A 201 6.28 1.17 25.88
CA ILE A 201 7.03 2.34 25.41
C ILE A 201 6.23 3.17 24.41
N ILE A 202 6.58 4.45 24.29
CA ILE A 202 6.19 5.29 23.17
C ILE A 202 7.30 5.23 22.12
N LEU A 203 6.95 4.92 20.88
CA LEU A 203 7.86 5.01 19.75
C LEU A 203 7.40 6.10 18.79
N LYS A 204 8.22 7.13 18.63
CA LYS A 204 8.01 8.24 17.71
C LYS A 204 8.81 8.04 16.43
N ILE A 205 8.15 8.12 15.27
CA ILE A 205 8.84 8.13 13.96
C ILE A 205 8.63 9.49 13.29
N GLU A 206 9.70 10.27 13.24
CA GLU A 206 9.66 11.70 12.89
C GLU A 206 10.42 11.94 11.57
N GLN A 207 9.73 11.75 10.45
CA GLN A 207 10.31 12.01 9.12
C GLN A 207 9.99 13.44 8.65
N SER A 208 8.72 13.83 8.72
CA SER A 208 8.23 15.10 8.18
C SER A 208 8.19 16.22 9.22
N PHE A 209 7.79 15.91 10.45
CA PHE A 209 7.54 16.90 11.52
C PHE A 209 7.89 16.35 12.90
N ASP A 210 8.12 17.25 13.84
CA ASP A 210 8.34 16.91 15.25
C ASP A 210 7.04 16.42 15.91
N ILE A 211 7.17 15.45 16.81
CA ILE A 211 6.10 14.98 17.67
C ILE A 211 6.50 15.33 19.10
N LYS A 212 5.66 16.09 19.80
CA LYS A 212 5.93 16.49 21.19
C LYS A 212 5.63 15.33 22.14
N ASP A 213 6.53 15.12 23.10
CA ASP A 213 6.38 14.04 24.08
C ASP A 213 5.14 14.24 24.95
N ASP A 214 4.89 15.47 25.41
CA ASP A 214 3.76 15.78 26.30
C ASP A 214 2.40 15.47 25.66
N GLU A 215 2.26 15.71 24.35
CA GLU A 215 1.01 15.47 23.62
C GLU A 215 0.65 13.97 23.65
N ILE A 216 1.60 13.08 23.35
CA ILE A 216 1.35 11.63 23.38
C ILE A 216 1.31 11.09 24.82
N LYS A 217 2.13 11.60 25.74
CA LYS A 217 2.08 11.20 27.15
C LYS A 217 0.75 11.52 27.82
N SER A 218 0.08 12.61 27.41
CA SER A 218 -1.27 12.92 27.87
C SER A 218 -2.31 11.84 27.52
N VAL A 219 -2.03 11.04 26.49
CA VAL A 219 -2.93 10.00 25.96
C VAL A 219 -2.62 8.62 26.52
N VAL A 220 -1.34 8.28 26.68
CA VAL A 220 -0.90 6.92 27.03
C VAL A 220 -0.22 6.81 28.39
N GLY A 221 -0.02 7.94 29.08
CA GLY A 221 0.70 8.01 30.35
C GLY A 221 2.18 8.36 30.20
N ASP A 222 2.85 8.52 31.33
CA ASP A 222 4.28 8.86 31.40
C ASP A 222 5.17 7.62 31.14
N LEU A 223 5.17 7.18 29.88
CA LEU A 223 5.99 6.07 29.40
C LEU A 223 7.34 6.54 28.88
N ASP A 224 8.29 5.61 28.78
CA ASP A 224 9.60 5.85 28.16
C ASP A 224 9.43 6.15 26.66
N VAL A 225 10.17 7.15 26.17
CA VAL A 225 10.05 7.65 24.80
C VAL A 225 11.28 7.29 23.98
N ILE A 226 11.06 6.44 22.98
CA ILE A 226 12.04 6.11 21.95
C ILE A 226 11.72 6.91 20.69
N ASN A 227 12.75 7.49 20.07
CA ASN A 227 12.60 8.24 18.83
C ASN A 227 13.37 7.62 17.67
N LEU A 228 12.83 7.72 16.47
CA LEU A 228 13.50 7.46 15.20
C LEU A 228 13.20 8.64 14.29
N SER A 229 14.19 9.49 14.05
CA SER A 229 14.02 10.72 13.29
C SER A 229 15.05 10.83 12.18
N ASN A 230 14.72 11.55 11.11
CA ASN A 230 15.75 12.11 10.24
C ASN A 230 16.33 13.36 10.91
N LYS A 231 17.65 13.58 10.82
CA LYS A 231 18.30 14.77 11.36
C LYS A 231 17.77 16.05 10.71
N ASP A 232 17.66 16.04 9.37
CA ASP A 232 17.15 17.15 8.58
C ASP A 232 15.69 16.87 8.14
N ARG A 233 14.74 16.98 9.08
CA ARG A 233 13.31 16.74 8.78
C ARG A 233 12.81 17.73 7.75
N LYS A 234 12.19 17.19 6.70
CA LYS A 234 11.65 17.96 5.58
C LYS A 234 10.37 17.30 5.10
N ARG A 235 9.34 18.13 4.91
CA ARG A 235 8.14 17.74 4.17
C ARG A 235 8.56 17.25 2.77
N TRP A 236 8.03 16.11 2.34
CA TRP A 236 8.42 15.46 1.07
C TRP A 236 9.90 15.04 1.00
N GLY A 237 10.48 14.68 2.16
CA GLY A 237 11.87 14.25 2.26
C GLY A 237 12.15 12.83 1.73
N ILE A 238 11.13 12.00 1.53
CA ILE A 238 11.26 10.68 0.93
C ILE A 238 11.10 10.78 -0.59
N LYS A 239 12.13 10.38 -1.35
CA LYS A 239 12.12 10.46 -2.82
C LYS A 239 12.53 9.17 -3.51
N SER A 240 13.02 8.20 -2.75
CA SER A 240 13.57 6.96 -3.28
C SER A 240 13.29 5.76 -2.38
N TYR A 241 13.38 4.55 -2.95
CA TYR A 241 13.27 3.31 -2.17
C TYR A 241 14.40 3.18 -1.14
N SER A 242 15.63 3.64 -1.46
CA SER A 242 16.74 3.62 -0.49
C SER A 242 16.46 4.48 0.75
N ASP A 243 15.70 5.57 0.62
CA ASP A 243 15.27 6.40 1.75
C ASP A 243 14.32 5.62 2.67
N VAL A 244 13.36 4.93 2.08
CA VAL A 244 12.39 4.09 2.80
C VAL A 244 13.09 2.91 3.47
N ASP A 245 13.95 2.21 2.75
CA ASP A 245 14.71 1.05 3.26
C ASP A 245 15.57 1.41 4.47
N LYS A 246 16.13 2.63 4.50
CA LYS A 246 16.96 3.09 5.62
C LYS A 246 16.14 3.22 6.90
N PHE A 247 14.94 3.79 6.82
CA PHE A 247 14.01 3.84 7.95
C PHE A 247 13.51 2.45 8.33
N ALA A 248 13.12 1.63 7.35
CA ALA A 248 12.62 0.27 7.58
C ALA A 248 13.63 -0.59 8.37
N LYS A 249 14.91 -0.57 7.97
CA LYS A 249 15.98 -1.29 8.67
C LYS A 249 16.22 -0.79 10.09
N GLU A 250 16.13 0.52 10.33
CA GLU A 250 16.32 1.05 11.68
C GLU A 250 15.10 0.76 12.57
N PHE A 251 13.90 0.82 12.00
CA PHE A 251 12.67 0.43 12.69
C PHE A 251 12.70 -1.06 13.07
N GLU A 252 13.13 -1.95 12.18
CA GLU A 252 13.32 -3.37 12.47
C GLU A 252 14.27 -3.62 13.65
N LYS A 253 15.39 -2.86 13.72
CA LYS A 253 16.32 -2.93 14.85
C LYS A 253 15.67 -2.47 16.15
N ILE A 254 14.84 -1.43 16.12
CA ILE A 254 14.10 -0.96 17.29
C ILE A 254 13.10 -2.03 17.75
N LEU A 255 12.33 -2.64 16.84
CA LEU A 255 11.41 -3.73 17.18
C LEU A 255 12.16 -4.92 17.78
N SER A 256 13.31 -5.27 17.22
CA SER A 256 14.18 -6.32 17.73
C SER A 256 14.70 -5.97 19.12
N TRP A 257 15.24 -4.76 19.31
CA TRP A 257 15.71 -4.29 20.61
C TRP A 257 14.59 -4.29 21.66
N ALA A 258 13.40 -3.79 21.32
CA ALA A 258 12.25 -3.77 22.22
C ALA A 258 11.89 -5.19 22.68
N LYS A 259 11.86 -6.16 21.75
CA LYS A 259 11.65 -7.57 22.06
C LYS A 259 12.73 -8.14 23.00
N HIS A 260 14.01 -7.82 22.78
CA HIS A 260 15.10 -8.29 23.64
C HIS A 260 15.07 -7.70 25.05
N ASN A 261 14.39 -6.57 25.24
CA ASN A 261 14.18 -5.91 26.54
C ASN A 261 12.77 -6.16 27.09
N ASP A 262 12.12 -7.26 26.68
CA ASP A 262 10.81 -7.70 27.16
C ASP A 262 9.68 -6.65 27.07
N VAL A 263 9.80 -5.70 26.13
CA VAL A 263 8.71 -4.76 25.81
C VAL A 263 7.51 -5.54 25.27
N LYS A 264 6.37 -5.40 25.93
CA LYS A 264 5.11 -6.02 25.56
C LYS A 264 4.29 -5.18 24.60
N LYS A 265 4.32 -3.84 24.75
CA LYS A 265 3.53 -2.93 23.93
C LYS A 265 4.30 -1.69 23.49
N ILE A 266 4.08 -1.28 22.24
CA ILE A 266 4.59 -0.07 21.63
C ILE A 266 3.41 0.82 21.23
N HIS A 267 3.35 2.00 21.82
CA HIS A 267 2.48 3.10 21.41
C HIS A 267 3.17 3.87 20.28
N LEU A 268 2.79 3.57 19.04
CA LEU A 268 3.43 4.10 17.85
C LEU A 268 2.75 5.40 17.41
N VAL A 269 3.55 6.44 17.22
CA VAL A 269 3.13 7.73 16.63
C VAL A 269 4.09 8.10 15.52
N MET A 270 3.57 8.56 14.37
CA MET A 270 4.40 8.79 13.19
C MET A 270 3.99 10.02 12.39
N THR A 271 4.98 10.76 11.91
CA THR A 271 4.85 11.83 10.92
C THR A 271 5.56 11.42 9.63
N THR A 272 5.02 10.41 8.96
CA THR A 272 5.62 9.77 7.78
C THR A 272 4.77 9.96 6.53
N PRO A 273 5.39 10.06 5.33
CA PRO A 273 4.66 10.08 4.07
C PRO A 273 4.12 8.68 3.73
N VAL A 274 3.30 8.57 2.68
CA VAL A 274 2.47 7.37 2.44
C VAL A 274 3.30 6.12 2.18
N SER A 275 4.36 6.23 1.39
CA SER A 275 5.26 5.12 1.05
C SER A 275 5.98 4.59 2.28
N LEU A 276 6.57 5.47 3.08
CA LEU A 276 7.26 5.09 4.30
C LEU A 276 6.29 4.45 5.31
N THR A 277 5.11 5.03 5.49
CA THR A 277 4.08 4.49 6.39
C THR A 277 3.70 3.06 6.00
N PHE A 278 3.48 2.81 4.71
CA PHE A 278 3.16 1.48 4.19
C PHE A 278 4.31 0.50 4.45
N THR A 279 5.54 0.88 4.10
CA THR A 279 6.69 -0.03 4.26
C THR A 279 7.01 -0.33 5.71
N LEU A 280 6.85 0.61 6.64
CA LEU A 280 6.99 0.33 8.08
C LEU A 280 5.97 -0.72 8.54
N GLY A 281 4.77 -0.74 7.95
CA GLY A 281 3.79 -1.79 8.19
C GLY A 281 4.28 -3.18 7.79
N GLN A 282 4.95 -3.29 6.63
CA GLN A 282 5.50 -4.56 6.11
C GLN A 282 6.61 -5.15 7.01
N VAL A 283 7.30 -4.31 7.77
CA VAL A 283 8.38 -4.72 8.70
C VAL A 283 7.84 -5.35 9.98
N ILE A 284 6.58 -5.09 10.34
CA ILE A 284 6.00 -5.60 11.59
C ILE A 284 5.76 -7.11 11.44
N SER A 285 6.48 -7.91 12.23
CA SER A 285 6.36 -9.36 12.25
C SER A 285 5.39 -9.84 13.33
N HIS A 286 5.02 -11.13 13.31
CA HIS A 286 4.20 -11.71 14.38
C HIS A 286 4.93 -11.86 15.72
N TYR A 287 6.26 -11.72 15.73
CA TYR A 287 7.12 -11.74 16.91
C TYR A 287 7.42 -10.35 17.48
N SER A 288 6.99 -9.30 16.81
CA SER A 288 7.11 -7.93 17.31
C SER A 288 6.22 -7.76 18.56
N PRO A 289 6.58 -6.85 19.48
CA PRO A 289 5.68 -6.42 20.55
C PRO A 289 4.30 -6.01 20.02
N GLU A 290 3.27 -5.98 20.86
CA GLU A 290 1.97 -5.42 20.47
C GLU A 290 2.16 -3.97 20.02
N ILE A 291 1.60 -3.59 18.87
CA ILE A 291 1.72 -2.23 18.34
C ILE A 291 0.33 -1.62 18.27
N VAL A 292 0.17 -0.47 18.95
CA VAL A 292 -1.01 0.39 18.85
C VAL A 292 -0.59 1.65 18.12
N ILE A 293 -1.13 1.86 16.90
CA ILE A 293 -0.83 3.04 16.08
C ILE A 293 -1.89 4.11 16.28
N TYR A 294 -1.45 5.33 16.54
CA TYR A 294 -2.33 6.46 16.85
C TYR A 294 -2.53 7.36 15.64
N ASN A 295 -3.77 7.81 15.43
CA ASN A 295 -4.06 8.86 14.47
C ASN A 295 -3.87 10.23 15.11
N TYR A 296 -3.20 11.12 14.39
CA TYR A 296 -3.10 12.53 14.75
C TYR A 296 -3.84 13.38 13.71
N ASN A 297 -4.83 14.14 14.16
CA ASN A 297 -5.66 15.00 13.33
C ASN A 297 -6.12 16.22 14.12
N ASN A 298 -6.24 17.38 13.47
CA ASN A 298 -6.69 18.63 14.12
C ASN A 298 -6.00 18.94 15.46
N ASN A 299 -4.69 18.70 15.53
CA ASN A 299 -3.83 18.91 16.70
C ASN A 299 -4.12 18.01 17.92
N ILE A 300 -4.82 16.89 17.74
CA ILE A 300 -5.08 15.91 18.79
C ILE A 300 -4.87 14.48 18.29
N TYR A 301 -4.63 13.56 19.23
CA TYR A 301 -4.78 12.13 18.96
C TYR A 301 -6.24 11.75 19.24
N ASP A 302 -6.98 11.35 18.21
CA ASP A 302 -8.44 11.17 18.26
C ASP A 302 -8.88 9.69 18.27
N TRP A 303 -8.11 8.80 17.66
CA TRP A 303 -8.32 7.36 17.71
C TRP A 303 -7.04 6.58 17.48
N CYS A 304 -7.04 5.31 17.86
CA CYS A 304 -5.94 4.39 17.60
C CYS A 304 -6.43 3.02 17.14
N VAL A 305 -5.50 2.21 16.64
CA VAL A 305 -5.77 0.83 16.21
C VAL A 305 -4.66 -0.09 16.71
N ASP A 306 -5.05 -1.19 17.35
CA ASP A 306 -4.14 -2.34 17.53
C ASP A 306 -3.88 -2.95 16.15
N VAL A 307 -2.62 -2.95 15.70
CA VAL A 307 -2.24 -3.39 14.34
C VAL A 307 -2.57 -4.86 14.11
N LYS A 308 -2.36 -5.71 15.12
CA LYS A 308 -2.53 -7.16 15.01
C LYS A 308 -4.00 -7.57 15.16
N GLN A 309 -4.66 -7.06 16.20
CA GLN A 309 -6.06 -7.37 16.50
C GLN A 309 -7.05 -6.57 15.64
N ARG A 310 -6.57 -5.50 14.99
CA ARG A 310 -7.37 -4.54 14.20
C ARG A 310 -8.51 -3.92 14.99
N ARG A 311 -8.32 -3.76 16.30
CA ARG A 311 -9.30 -3.17 17.21
C ARG A 311 -9.11 -1.66 17.24
N VAL A 312 -10.16 -0.94 16.88
CA VAL A 312 -10.21 0.51 16.94
C VAL A 312 -10.63 0.95 18.33
N LYS A 313 -10.03 2.04 18.82
CA LYS A 313 -10.46 2.71 20.04
C LYS A 313 -10.47 4.23 19.82
N MET A 314 -11.53 4.90 20.25
CA MET A 314 -11.54 6.38 20.32
C MET A 314 -10.77 6.87 21.55
N ILE A 315 -10.08 7.99 21.39
CA ILE A 315 -9.34 8.66 22.48
C ILE A 315 -10.23 9.79 22.99
N SER A 316 -10.56 9.72 24.29
CA SER A 316 -11.48 10.62 24.98
C SER A 316 -10.79 11.83 25.58
#